data_AF-A0AA39LHY3-F1
#
_entry.id   AF-A0AA39LHY3-F1
#
_cell.length_a   1.000
_cell.length_b   1.000
_cell.length_c   1.000
_cell.angle_alpha   90.00
_cell.angle_beta   90.00
_cell.angle_gamma   90.00
#
_symmetry.space_group_name_H-M   'P 1'
#
loop_
_entity.id
_entity.type
_entity.pdbx_description
1 polymer ?
#
loop_
_entity_poly.entity_id
_entity_poly.type
_entity_poly.pdbx_seq_one_letter_code
_entity_poly.pdbx_strand_id
1 'polypeptide(L)'
;MRLFVVLFALAGIAFAEDAVPEAAAPLDSAHLLASKSSLSQYAVEGMDFVLEYHLHNVRWEKIAPGSEVTHAVTVRPRTYGGYNNTAAVVTYYPSDEAKEVRVGYTSASGEGYIFRLKDYERRFSPKAYVWLISALMCLPPFALIYYSWSSKANLYKDSTISKKSK
;
A
#
# COMPACT_ATOMS: atom_id res chain seq x y z
N MET A 1 -12.86 -13.04 39.19
CA MET A 1 -11.45 -13.32 38.86
C MET A 1 -11.14 -14.73 38.35
N ARG A 2 -12.04 -15.73 38.48
CA ARG A 2 -11.79 -17.10 37.97
C ARG A 2 -12.22 -17.35 36.51
N LEU A 3 -13.05 -16.49 35.93
CA LEU A 3 -13.54 -16.64 34.55
C LEU A 3 -12.58 -16.05 33.48
N PHE A 4 -11.79 -15.03 33.84
CA PHE A 4 -10.83 -14.39 32.94
C PHE A 4 -9.55 -15.22 32.72
N VAL A 5 -9.17 -16.05 33.70
CA VAL A 5 -7.97 -16.91 33.60
C VAL A 5 -8.22 -18.10 32.65
N VAL A 6 -9.45 -18.61 32.60
CA VAL A 6 -9.82 -19.70 31.67
C VAL A 6 -9.85 -19.20 30.22
N LEU A 7 -10.24 -17.94 30.00
CA LEU A 7 -10.31 -17.34 28.66
C LEU A 7 -8.91 -17.07 28.07
N PHE A 8 -7.92 -16.76 28.93
CA PHE A 8 -6.51 -16.67 28.51
C PHE A 8 -5.84 -18.04 28.30
N ALA A 9 -6.25 -19.08 29.04
CA ALA A 9 -5.75 -20.44 28.83
C ALA A 9 -6.27 -21.08 27.53
N LEU A 10 -7.50 -20.74 27.11
CA LEU A 10 -8.09 -21.20 25.84
C LEU A 10 -7.51 -20.47 24.62
N ALA A 11 -7.07 -19.22 24.77
CA ALA A 11 -6.38 -18.48 23.72
C ALA A 11 -4.95 -19.01 23.46
N GLY A 12 -4.32 -19.65 24.45
CA GLY A 12 -2.96 -20.22 24.31
C GLY A 12 -2.88 -21.49 23.47
N ILE A 13 -4.00 -22.18 23.22
CA ILE A 13 -4.03 -23.43 22.43
C ILE A 13 -4.31 -23.15 20.94
N ALA A 14 -4.76 -21.93 20.59
CA ALA A 14 -4.99 -21.53 19.19
C ALA A 14 -3.73 -20.98 18.49
N PHE A 15 -2.63 -20.76 19.22
CA PHE A 15 -1.32 -20.36 18.70
C PHE A 15 -0.31 -21.51 18.77
N ALA A 16 -0.76 -22.75 18.58
CA ALA A 16 0.13 -23.83 18.19
C ALA A 16 0.36 -23.69 16.69
N GLU A 17 1.42 -22.97 16.35
CA GLU A 17 2.01 -22.90 15.03
C GLU A 17 2.24 -24.33 14.54
N ASP A 18 1.45 -24.77 13.56
CA ASP A 18 1.73 -25.95 12.76
C ASP A 18 3.07 -25.71 12.06
N ALA A 19 4.14 -26.05 12.76
CA ALA A 19 5.48 -26.17 12.22
C ALA A 19 5.46 -27.35 11.25
N VAL A 20 5.02 -27.09 10.03
CA VAL A 20 5.21 -27.98 8.88
C VAL A 20 6.73 -28.17 8.76
N PRO A 21 7.24 -29.40 8.90
CA PRO A 21 8.65 -29.65 8.65
C PRO A 21 8.86 -29.53 7.14
N GLU A 22 9.33 -28.37 6.71
CA GLU A 22 9.84 -28.16 5.36
C GLU A 22 11.11 -28.99 5.21
N ALA A 23 10.92 -30.24 4.79
CA ALA A 23 11.98 -31.11 4.34
C ALA A 23 12.58 -30.49 3.07
N ALA A 24 13.58 -29.63 3.26
CA ALA A 24 14.45 -29.16 2.21
C ALA A 24 15.16 -30.37 1.59
N ALA A 25 14.61 -30.85 0.46
CA ALA A 25 15.24 -31.88 -0.34
C ALA A 25 16.63 -31.38 -0.81
N PRO A 26 17.65 -32.25 -0.87
CA PRO A 26 18.96 -31.88 -1.40
C PRO A 26 18.80 -31.47 -2.87
N LEU A 27 19.12 -30.21 -3.18
CA LEU A 27 19.07 -29.69 -4.54
C LEU A 27 20.31 -30.17 -5.30
N ASP A 28 20.22 -31.36 -5.91
CA ASP A 28 21.27 -31.98 -6.74
C ASP A 28 21.46 -31.27 -8.11
N SER A 29 20.66 -30.22 -8.39
CA SER A 29 20.73 -29.46 -9.64
C SER A 29 20.50 -27.97 -9.42
N ALA A 30 21.05 -27.12 -10.30
CA ALA A 30 20.88 -25.67 -10.21
C ALA A 30 19.43 -25.26 -10.54
N HIS A 31 18.76 -24.63 -9.57
CA HIS A 31 17.43 -24.05 -9.73
C HIS A 31 17.51 -22.53 -9.69
N LEU A 32 16.87 -21.88 -10.67
CA LEU A 32 16.67 -20.43 -10.62
C LEU A 32 15.34 -20.12 -9.93
N LEU A 33 15.42 -19.32 -8.88
CA LEU A 33 14.25 -18.71 -8.25
C LEU A 33 14.00 -17.38 -8.93
N ALA A 34 12.80 -17.21 -9.47
CA ALA A 34 12.44 -15.99 -10.17
C ALA A 34 11.13 -15.45 -9.58
N SER A 35 11.18 -14.21 -9.11
CA SER A 35 10.02 -13.49 -8.61
C SER A 35 9.85 -12.21 -9.43
N LYS A 36 8.59 -11.80 -9.58
CA LYS A 36 8.21 -10.57 -10.26
C LYS A 36 7.37 -9.74 -9.30
N SER A 37 7.73 -8.47 -9.13
CA SER A 37 7.01 -7.55 -8.25
C SER A 37 6.83 -6.19 -8.92
N SER A 38 5.68 -5.56 -8.73
CA SER A 38 5.48 -4.19 -9.20
C SER A 38 5.86 -3.22 -8.10
N LEU A 39 6.81 -2.32 -8.38
CA LEU A 39 7.24 -1.31 -7.41
C LEU A 39 6.19 -0.22 -7.16
N SER A 40 5.34 0.07 -8.15
CA SER A 40 4.29 1.08 -8.01
C SER A 40 2.94 0.43 -7.73
N GLN A 41 2.27 0.92 -6.69
CA GLN A 41 0.92 0.50 -6.34
C GLN A 41 -0.13 0.99 -7.34
N TYR A 42 0.14 2.08 -8.07
CA TYR A 42 -0.84 2.72 -8.95
C TYR A 42 -0.25 3.08 -10.31
N ALA A 43 -0.90 2.63 -11.38
CA ALA A 43 -0.62 3.05 -12.74
C ALA A 43 -1.50 4.23 -13.11
N VAL A 44 -0.90 5.30 -13.63
CA VAL A 44 -1.63 6.49 -14.05
C VAL A 44 -1.22 6.86 -15.47
N GLU A 45 -2.21 7.12 -16.31
CA GLU A 45 -2.04 7.57 -17.68
C GLU A 45 -1.08 8.76 -17.76
N GLY A 46 -0.04 8.64 -18.60
CA GLY A 46 0.95 9.70 -18.83
C GLY A 46 2.00 9.89 -17.73
N MET A 47 1.87 9.23 -16.57
CA MET A 47 2.92 9.19 -15.55
C MET A 47 3.79 7.96 -15.71
N ASP A 48 5.03 8.01 -15.24
CA ASP A 48 5.94 6.87 -15.33
C ASP A 48 5.47 5.78 -14.36
N PHE A 49 5.25 4.58 -14.91
CA PHE A 49 4.92 3.40 -14.14
C PHE A 49 6.04 2.37 -14.30
N VAL A 50 6.61 1.93 -13.21
CA VAL A 50 7.61 0.86 -13.23
C VAL A 50 6.88 -0.49 -13.31
N LEU A 51 6.55 -0.89 -14.55
CA LEU A 51 5.90 -2.15 -14.91
C LEU A 51 7.05 -3.02 -15.47
N GLU A 52 7.47 -4.07 -14.75
CA GLU A 52 8.36 -5.10 -15.31
C GLU A 52 7.62 -5.91 -16.38
N TYR A 53 7.80 -5.63 -17.68
CA TYR A 53 7.02 -6.25 -18.77
C TYR A 53 7.81 -6.75 -19.97
N HIS A 54 7.17 -7.68 -20.67
CA HIS A 54 7.67 -8.72 -21.57
C HIS A 54 8.05 -8.32 -22.99
N LEU A 55 8.20 -7.03 -23.30
CA LEU A 55 8.64 -6.64 -24.65
C LEU A 55 10.15 -6.41 -24.79
N HIS A 56 10.97 -6.98 -23.90
CA HIS A 56 12.40 -7.17 -24.14
C HIS A 56 12.78 -8.59 -23.70
N ASN A 57 13.20 -9.42 -24.66
CA ASN A 57 13.87 -10.69 -24.42
C ASN A 57 15.25 -10.35 -23.80
N VAL A 58 15.28 -10.13 -22.49
CA VAL A 58 16.55 -9.91 -21.79
C VAL A 58 17.24 -11.26 -21.68
N ARG A 59 18.44 -11.33 -22.23
CA ARG A 59 19.28 -12.53 -22.17
C ARG A 59 20.51 -12.21 -21.34
N TRP A 60 20.67 -12.92 -20.24
CA TRP A 60 21.93 -12.95 -19.49
C TRP A 60 22.77 -14.12 -20.00
N GLU A 61 24.08 -13.90 -20.15
CA GLU A 61 25.00 -14.95 -20.62
C GLU A 61 25.31 -15.97 -19.52
N LYS A 62 25.56 -15.51 -18.30
CA LYS A 62 25.88 -16.36 -17.15
C LYS A 62 25.46 -15.69 -15.85
N ILE A 63 24.89 -16.47 -14.94
CA ILE A 63 24.60 -16.08 -13.56
C ILE A 63 25.44 -16.98 -12.66
N ALA A 64 26.25 -16.41 -11.77
CA ALA A 64 27.07 -17.19 -10.86
C ALA A 64 26.19 -17.92 -9.83
N PRO A 65 26.56 -19.13 -9.37
CA PRO A 65 25.80 -19.82 -8.34
C PRO A 65 25.73 -18.96 -7.06
N GLY A 66 24.52 -18.80 -6.51
CA GLY A 66 24.28 -17.96 -5.34
C GLY A 66 24.26 -16.45 -5.59
N SER A 67 24.41 -15.99 -6.85
CA SER A 67 24.25 -14.57 -7.20
C SER A 67 22.81 -14.23 -7.56
N GLU A 68 22.41 -13.00 -7.23
CA GLU A 68 21.09 -12.45 -7.56
C GLU A 68 21.23 -11.39 -8.67
N VAL A 69 20.27 -11.38 -9.60
CA VAL A 69 20.17 -10.38 -10.66
C VAL A 69 18.80 -9.74 -10.61
N THR A 70 18.76 -8.42 -10.45
CA THR A 70 17.54 -7.63 -10.48
C THR A 70 17.47 -6.79 -11.75
N HIS A 71 16.28 -6.70 -12.36
CA HIS A 71 16.10 -5.95 -13.60
C HIS A 71 14.83 -5.10 -13.54
N ALA A 72 15.00 -3.78 -13.51
CA ALA A 72 13.89 -2.84 -13.47
C ALA A 72 13.58 -2.30 -14.88
N VAL A 73 12.31 -2.38 -15.28
CA VAL A 73 11.80 -1.79 -16.52
C VAL A 73 10.81 -0.68 -16.16
N THR A 74 11.02 0.51 -16.70
CA THR A 74 10.09 1.64 -16.56
C THR A 74 9.32 1.81 -17.86
N VAL A 75 7.99 1.86 -17.76
CA VAL A 75 7.11 2.07 -18.92
C VAL A 75 6.18 3.25 -18.65
N ARG A 76 5.73 3.89 -19.72
CA ARG A 76 4.72 4.95 -19.63
C ARG A 76 3.41 4.46 -20.23
N PRO A 77 2.37 4.20 -19.43
CA PRO A 77 1.05 3.85 -19.94
C PRO A 77 0.47 5.00 -20.76
N ARG A 78 0.09 4.70 -22.00
CA ARG A 78 -0.46 5.69 -22.96
C ARG A 78 -1.98 5.84 -22.88
N THR A 79 -2.66 4.80 -22.40
CA THR A 79 -4.12 4.73 -22.34
C THR A 79 -4.54 4.10 -21.02
N TYR A 80 -5.63 4.59 -20.45
CA TYR A 80 -6.25 4.01 -19.26
C TYR A 80 -6.97 2.69 -19.58
N GLY A 81 -7.09 1.80 -18.59
CA GLY A 81 -7.76 0.51 -18.75
C GLY A 81 -7.20 -0.60 -17.86
N GLY A 82 -7.89 -1.74 -17.86
CA GLY A 82 -7.38 -2.96 -17.24
C GLY A 82 -6.26 -3.56 -18.08
N TYR A 83 -5.25 -4.11 -17.40
CA TYR A 83 -4.17 -4.88 -18.01
C TYR A 83 -3.92 -6.14 -17.20
N ASN A 84 -3.49 -7.20 -17.87
CA ASN A 84 -3.16 -8.46 -17.22
C ASN A 84 -1.66 -8.51 -16.94
N ASN A 85 -1.30 -8.64 -15.66
CA ASN A 85 0.08 -8.90 -15.25
C ASN A 85 0.31 -10.40 -15.09
N THR A 86 0.57 -11.06 -16.22
CA THR A 86 0.85 -12.50 -16.25
C THR A 86 2.25 -12.80 -15.74
N ALA A 87 2.45 -14.05 -15.31
CA ALA A 87 3.77 -14.58 -14.98
C ALA A 87 4.73 -14.41 -16.17
N ALA A 88 5.97 -14.07 -15.87
CA ALA A 88 7.06 -14.11 -16.81
C ALA A 88 7.53 -15.57 -16.97
N VAL A 89 7.88 -15.93 -18.20
CA VAL A 89 8.54 -17.21 -18.50
C VAL A 89 10.05 -16.97 -18.49
N VAL A 90 10.77 -17.76 -17.69
CA VAL A 90 12.23 -17.75 -17.59
C VAL A 90 12.75 -19.05 -18.15
N THR A 91 13.59 -18.98 -19.17
CA THR A 91 14.23 -20.16 -19.76
C THR A 91 15.73 -20.12 -19.49
N TYR A 92 16.27 -21.18 -18.91
CA TYR A 92 17.68 -21.23 -18.55
C TYR A 92 18.30 -22.61 -18.77
N TYR A 93 19.62 -22.62 -18.88
CA TYR A 93 20.45 -23.83 -18.86
C TYR A 93 21.04 -24.00 -17.46
N PRO A 94 20.92 -25.18 -16.82
CA PRO A 94 21.40 -25.40 -15.45
C PRO A 94 22.93 -25.50 -15.35
N SER A 95 23.62 -25.80 -16.45
CA SER A 95 25.08 -25.90 -16.54
C SER A 95 25.54 -25.51 -17.95
N ASP A 96 26.81 -25.09 -18.09
CA ASP A 96 27.41 -24.68 -19.36
C ASP A 96 27.44 -25.83 -20.39
N GLU A 97 27.42 -27.09 -19.94
CA GLU A 97 27.36 -28.28 -20.79
C GLU A 97 25.94 -28.82 -21.01
N ALA A 98 24.94 -28.28 -20.30
CA ALA A 98 23.58 -28.77 -20.37
C ALA A 98 22.92 -28.38 -21.70
N LYS A 99 22.49 -29.39 -22.47
CA LYS A 99 21.83 -29.18 -23.77
C LYS A 99 20.31 -28.96 -23.67
N GLU A 100 19.73 -29.26 -22.50
CA GLU A 100 18.31 -29.18 -22.26
C GLU A 100 17.93 -27.84 -21.61
N VAL A 101 16.94 -27.16 -22.21
CA VAL A 101 16.39 -25.91 -21.70
C VAL A 101 15.37 -26.22 -20.62
N ARG A 102 15.51 -25.61 -19.45
CA ARG A 102 14.51 -25.66 -18.38
C ARG A 102 13.66 -24.41 -18.40
N VAL A 103 12.36 -24.59 -18.20
CA VAL A 103 11.36 -23.51 -18.17
C VAL A 103 10.91 -23.30 -16.73
N GLY A 104 11.04 -22.08 -16.23
CA GLY A 104 10.51 -21.60 -14.97
C GLY A 104 9.47 -20.49 -15.21
N TYR A 105 8.59 -20.30 -14.23
CA TYR A 105 7.59 -19.24 -14.24
C TYR A 105 7.82 -18.34 -13.03
N THR A 106 7.65 -17.03 -13.20
CA THR A 106 7.64 -16.11 -12.06
C THR A 106 6.27 -16.07 -11.39
N SER A 107 6.20 -15.42 -10.23
CA SER A 107 4.93 -14.96 -9.67
C SER A 107 4.15 -14.13 -10.69
N ALA A 108 2.82 -14.35 -10.75
CA ALA A 108 1.89 -13.49 -11.48
C ALA A 108 1.29 -12.48 -10.50
N SER A 109 1.36 -11.19 -10.84
CA SER A 109 0.84 -10.11 -9.99
C SER A 109 -0.65 -9.82 -10.24
N GLY A 110 -1.32 -10.63 -11.07
CA GLY A 110 -2.77 -10.58 -11.29
C GLY A 110 -3.24 -9.49 -12.26
N GLU A 111 -4.51 -9.11 -12.18
CA GLU A 111 -5.09 -8.03 -12.97
C GLU A 111 -4.72 -6.67 -12.35
N GLY A 112 -4.21 -5.76 -13.16
CA GLY A 112 -3.89 -4.38 -12.78
C GLY A 112 -4.78 -3.39 -13.52
N TYR A 113 -4.92 -2.19 -12.95
CA TYR A 113 -5.75 -1.13 -13.54
C TYR A 113 -4.95 0.17 -13.68
N ILE A 114 -4.94 0.72 -14.89
CA ILE A 114 -4.39 2.04 -15.18
C ILE A 114 -5.49 3.08 -14.97
N PHE A 115 -5.29 3.94 -13.98
CA PHE A 115 -6.16 5.07 -13.71
C PHE A 115 -5.94 6.19 -14.73
N ARG A 116 -7.03 6.87 -15.07
CA ARG A 116 -6.95 8.18 -15.70
C ARG A 116 -6.41 9.19 -14.70
N LEU A 117 -5.64 10.17 -15.16
CA LEU A 117 -5.07 11.20 -14.31
C LEU A 117 -6.14 11.94 -13.48
N LYS A 118 -7.24 12.34 -14.10
CA LYS A 118 -8.37 13.00 -13.43
C LYS A 118 -8.99 12.15 -12.31
N ASP A 119 -9.12 10.85 -12.52
CA ASP A 119 -9.73 9.94 -11.55
C ASP A 119 -8.78 9.65 -10.38
N TYR A 120 -7.48 9.54 -10.67
CA TYR A 120 -6.43 9.45 -9.68
C TYR A 120 -6.43 10.71 -8.78
N GLU A 121 -6.31 11.90 -9.36
CA GLU A 121 -6.30 13.16 -8.60
C GLU A 121 -7.57 13.32 -7.76
N ARG A 122 -8.74 12.94 -8.29
CA ARG A 122 -10.00 13.01 -7.54
C ARG A 122 -10.00 12.13 -6.28
N ARG A 123 -9.39 10.94 -6.34
CA ARG A 123 -9.32 9.97 -5.23
C ARG A 123 -8.23 10.31 -4.21
N PHE A 124 -7.07 10.74 -4.69
CA PHE A 124 -5.90 11.01 -3.85
C PHE A 124 -5.74 12.49 -3.50
N SER A 125 -6.68 13.36 -3.89
CA SER A 125 -6.72 14.76 -3.46
C SER A 125 -6.93 14.83 -1.94
N PRO A 126 -6.05 15.50 -1.17
CA PRO A 126 -6.11 15.59 0.28
C PRO A 126 -7.18 16.59 0.76
N LYS A 127 -8.42 16.37 0.35
CA LYS A 127 -9.55 17.28 0.63
C LYS A 127 -9.80 17.40 2.14
N ALA A 128 -9.75 16.29 2.87
CA ALA A 128 -10.01 16.26 4.30
C ALA A 128 -9.05 17.15 5.09
N TYR A 129 -7.75 17.15 4.74
CA TYR A 129 -6.73 17.96 5.41
C TYR A 129 -6.99 19.46 5.22
N VAL A 130 -7.36 19.87 4.00
CA VAL A 130 -7.71 21.27 3.69
C VAL A 130 -8.93 21.71 4.52
N TRP A 131 -9.99 20.90 4.55
CA TRP A 131 -11.18 21.18 5.36
C TRP A 131 -10.87 21.27 6.85
N LEU A 132 -10.00 20.40 7.36
CA LEU A 132 -9.59 20.39 8.77
C LEU A 132 -8.83 21.67 9.13
N ILE A 133 -7.84 22.08 8.33
CA ILE A 133 -7.11 23.34 8.55
C ILE A 133 -8.05 24.52 8.46
N SER A 134 -8.92 24.58 7.45
CA SER A 134 -9.89 25.67 7.31
C SER A 134 -10.81 25.77 8.52
N ALA A 135 -11.32 24.65 9.03
CA ALA A 135 -12.09 24.61 10.26
C ALA A 135 -11.26 25.09 11.47
N LEU A 136 -10.04 24.59 11.63
CA LEU A 136 -9.15 24.95 12.73
C LEU A 136 -8.78 26.44 12.72
N MET A 137 -8.61 27.05 11.55
CA MET A 137 -8.29 28.48 11.44
C MET A 137 -9.52 29.39 11.59
N CYS A 138 -10.71 28.93 11.21
CA CYS A 138 -11.95 29.69 11.41
C CYS A 138 -12.45 29.64 12.87
N LEU A 139 -12.24 28.53 13.59
CA LEU A 139 -12.78 28.36 14.94
C LEU A 139 -12.35 29.44 15.95
N PRO A 140 -11.08 29.93 16.02
CA PRO A 140 -10.67 30.89 17.04
C PRO A 140 -11.37 32.26 16.93
N PRO A 141 -11.49 32.90 15.74
CA PRO A 141 -12.28 34.12 15.60
C PRO A 141 -13.76 33.94 15.99
N PHE A 142 -14.40 32.84 15.56
CA PHE A 142 -15.81 32.58 15.90
C PHE A 142 -16.00 32.29 17.40
N ALA A 143 -15.07 31.58 18.02
CA ALA A 143 -15.09 31.28 19.45
C ALA A 143 -14.92 32.54 20.30
N LEU A 144 -14.04 33.47 19.90
CA LEU A 144 -13.86 34.76 20.58
C LEU A 144 -15.12 35.61 20.54
N ILE A 145 -15.76 35.72 19.37
CA ILE A 145 -17.02 36.45 19.21
C ILE A 145 -18.10 35.82 20.09
N TYR A 146 -18.25 34.49 20.04
CA TYR A 146 -19.24 33.77 20.86
C TYR A 146 -19.01 33.95 22.36
N TYR A 147 -17.76 33.79 22.82
CA TYR A 147 -17.39 33.97 24.23
C TYR A 147 -17.70 35.39 24.72
N SER A 148 -17.35 36.40 23.92
CA SER A 148 -17.63 37.80 24.25
C SER A 148 -19.14 38.05 24.40
N TRP A 149 -19.95 37.52 23.48
CA TRP A 149 -21.40 37.65 23.52
C TRP A 149 -22.02 36.89 24.70
N SER A 150 -21.62 35.64 24.95
CA SER A 150 -22.20 34.82 26.03
C SER A 150 -21.93 35.43 27.40
N SER A 151 -20.77 36.05 27.60
CA SER A 151 -20.44 36.75 28.85
C SER A 151 -21.35 37.96 29.10
N LYS A 152 -21.76 38.68 28.04
CA LYS A 152 -22.63 39.86 28.13
C LYS A 152 -24.11 39.50 28.15
N ALA A 153 -24.52 38.44 27.47
CA ALA A 153 -25.92 38.02 27.39
C ALA A 153 -26.51 37.69 28.78
N ASN A 154 -25.69 37.17 29.70
CA ASN A 154 -26.14 36.89 31.08
C ASN A 154 -26.29 38.17 31.92
N LEU A 155 -25.56 39.24 31.60
CA LEU A 155 -25.62 40.53 32.32
C LEU A 155 -26.95 41.26 32.08
N TYR A 156 -27.56 41.11 30.90
CA TYR A 156 -28.82 41.78 30.54
C TYR A 156 -30.08 41.00 30.93
N LYS A 157 -29.92 39.77 31.44
CA LYS A 157 -31.04 38.96 31.97
C LYS A 157 -31.39 39.32 33.41
N ASP A 158 -30.50 40.00 34.13
CA ASP A 158 -30.68 40.35 35.53
C ASP A 158 -31.42 41.70 35.63
N SER A 159 -32.74 41.65 35.75
CA SER A 159 -33.62 42.83 35.74
C SER A 159 -33.77 43.49 37.11
N THR A 160 -32.69 43.64 37.89
CA THR A 160 -32.78 44.39 39.15
C THR A 160 -32.66 45.89 38.87
N ILE A 161 -33.82 46.53 38.63
CA ILE A 161 -33.96 47.98 38.63
C ILE A 161 -33.51 48.47 40.01
N SER A 162 -32.28 48.98 40.11
CA SER A 162 -31.79 49.63 41.32
C SER A 162 -32.65 50.87 41.57
N LYS A 163 -33.65 50.73 42.46
CA LYS A 163 -34.38 51.87 42.99
C LYS A 163 -33.38 52.71 43.79
N LYS A 164 -32.94 53.82 43.19
CA LYS A 164 -32.23 54.90 43.90
C LYS A 164 -33.07 55.30 45.12
N SER A 165 -32.54 55.08 46.32
CA SER A 165 -33.15 55.59 47.55
C SER A 165 -33.14 57.11 47.51
N LYS A 166 -34.30 57.68 47.83
CA LYS A 166 -34.58 59.11 47.93
C LYS A 166 -34.02 59.68 49.24
#